data_AF-A0A3M6FKY9-F1
#
_entry.id   AF-A0A3M6FKY9-F1
#
_cell.length_a   1.000
_cell.length_b   1.000
_cell.length_c   1.000
_cell.angle_alpha   90.00
_cell.angle_beta   90.00
_cell.angle_gamma   90.00
#
_symmetry.space_group_name_H-M   'P 1'
#
loop_
_entity.id
_entity.type
_entity.pdbx_description
1 polymer ?
#
loop_
_entity_poly.entity_id
_entity_poly.type
_entity_poly.pdbx_seq_one_letter_code
_entity_poly.pdbx_strand_id
1 'polypeptide(L)'
;MSLIAFLSAGLSAHLPALLAGLGVPVVLAALWGIGQTCARLAQALLAQSMPALRLNVWVAAGMVLCFTLGLLSQGHTLLACMFLFGYGAMNGLATLLRANLPFELFAHSHYVHLQGRLLAPAFLLSAGAPWFFAWVREAQGGSGLLWLSLAISLVLITVAIALNLNGRAK
;
A
#
# COMPACT_ATOMS: atom_id res chain seq x y z
N MET A 1 1.09 9.20 -0.77
CA MET A 1 -0.26 8.83 -1.29
C MET A 1 -0.19 8.24 -2.69
N SER A 2 0.39 8.92 -3.68
CA SER A 2 0.48 8.44 -5.07
C SER A 2 1.24 7.11 -5.22
N LEU A 3 2.36 6.95 -4.52
CA LEU A 3 3.14 5.70 -4.54
C LEU A 3 2.37 4.48 -3.99
N ILE A 4 1.54 4.67 -2.96
CA ILE A 4 0.71 3.58 -2.41
C ILE A 4 -0.38 3.18 -3.42
N ALA A 5 -1.00 4.17 -4.09
CA ALA A 5 -1.99 3.92 -5.12
C ALA A 5 -1.39 3.22 -6.36
N PHE A 6 -0.19 3.60 -6.76
CA PHE A 6 0.58 2.94 -7.82
C PHE A 6 0.82 1.46 -7.49
N LEU A 7 1.35 1.20 -6.30
CA LEU A 7 1.68 -0.14 -5.83
C LEU A 7 0.45 -1.03 -5.65
N SER A 8 -0.65 -0.48 -5.14
CA SER A 8 -1.94 -1.17 -5.04
C SER A 8 -2.52 -1.54 -6.41
N ALA A 9 -2.52 -0.60 -7.37
CA ALA A 9 -3.01 -0.83 -8.72
C ALA A 9 -2.16 -1.86 -9.49
N GLY A 10 -0.84 -1.74 -9.41
CA GLY A 10 0.10 -2.64 -10.07
C GLY A 10 0.02 -4.07 -9.51
N LEU A 11 0.02 -4.22 -8.18
CA LEU A 11 -0.02 -5.54 -7.54
C LEU A 11 -1.37 -6.23 -7.73
N SER A 12 -2.49 -5.50 -7.63
CA SER A 12 -3.83 -6.08 -7.81
C SER A 12 -4.00 -6.79 -9.16
N ALA A 13 -3.47 -6.19 -10.23
CA ALA A 13 -3.57 -6.75 -11.58
C ALA A 13 -2.76 -8.04 -11.75
N HIS A 14 -1.75 -8.26 -10.92
CA HIS A 14 -0.84 -9.39 -11.02
C HIS A 14 -0.97 -10.38 -9.86
N LEU A 15 -1.83 -10.09 -8.89
CA LEU A 15 -1.99 -10.89 -7.68
C LEU A 15 -2.37 -12.36 -7.98
N PRO A 16 -3.31 -12.68 -8.89
CA PRO A 16 -3.63 -14.08 -9.20
C PRO A 16 -2.42 -14.84 -9.76
N ALA A 17 -1.65 -14.19 -10.65
CA ALA A 17 -0.43 -14.78 -11.22
C ALA A 17 0.68 -14.94 -10.17
N LEU A 18 0.80 -13.99 -9.23
CA LEU A 18 1.72 -14.08 -8.11
C LEU A 18 1.38 -15.28 -7.22
N LEU A 19 0.10 -15.47 -6.87
CA LEU A 19 -0.35 -16.58 -6.04
C LEU A 19 -0.14 -17.92 -6.71
N ALA A 20 -0.45 -18.02 -8.01
CA ALA A 20 -0.15 -19.20 -8.80
C ALA A 20 1.37 -19.52 -8.80
N GLY A 21 2.22 -18.50 -8.96
CA GLY A 21 3.68 -18.64 -8.89
C GLY A 21 4.22 -19.02 -7.52
N LEU A 22 3.52 -18.65 -6.43
CA LEU A 22 3.86 -19.05 -5.06
C LEU A 22 3.32 -20.44 -4.69
N GLY A 23 2.55 -21.09 -5.58
CA GLY A 23 1.89 -22.38 -5.31
C GLY A 23 0.69 -22.28 -4.37
N VAL A 24 0.11 -21.08 -4.24
CA VAL A 24 -0.95 -20.78 -3.28
C VAL A 24 -2.30 -20.66 -4.01
N PRO A 25 -3.38 -21.30 -3.51
CA PRO A 25 -4.71 -21.19 -4.11
C PRO A 25 -5.17 -19.74 -4.29
N VAL A 26 -5.66 -19.40 -5.48
CA VAL A 26 -6.13 -18.03 -5.81
C VAL A 26 -7.28 -17.57 -4.90
N VAL A 27 -8.06 -18.49 -4.34
CA VAL A 27 -9.11 -18.17 -3.35
C VAL A 27 -8.57 -17.41 -2.14
N LEU A 28 -7.30 -17.60 -1.79
CA LEU A 28 -6.65 -16.90 -0.69
C LEU A 28 -6.43 -15.41 -1.00
N ALA A 29 -6.57 -14.97 -2.26
CA ALA A 29 -6.65 -13.54 -2.58
C ALA A 29 -7.77 -12.81 -1.81
N ALA A 30 -8.82 -13.52 -1.39
CA ALA A 30 -9.89 -12.95 -0.55
C ALA A 30 -9.37 -12.42 0.81
N LEU A 31 -8.26 -12.97 1.34
CA LEU A 31 -7.62 -12.48 2.57
C LEU A 31 -7.19 -11.02 2.45
N TRP A 32 -6.88 -10.57 1.23
CA TRP A 32 -6.57 -9.17 0.96
C TRP A 32 -7.77 -8.27 1.30
N GLY A 33 -8.98 -8.64 0.84
CA GLY A 33 -10.22 -7.92 1.13
C GLY A 33 -10.63 -8.02 2.60
N ILE A 34 -10.44 -9.18 3.22
CA ILE A 34 -10.72 -9.41 4.64
C ILE A 34 -9.82 -8.51 5.50
N GLY A 35 -8.50 -8.52 5.26
CA GLY A 35 -7.55 -7.66 5.97
C GLY A 35 -7.89 -6.18 5.84
N GLN A 36 -8.27 -5.74 4.63
CA GLN A 36 -8.71 -4.36 4.40
C GLN A 36 -9.93 -3.98 5.26
N THR A 37 -10.91 -4.87 5.34
CA THR A 37 -12.14 -4.64 6.09
C THR A 37 -11.87 -4.65 7.60
N CYS A 38 -11.08 -5.62 8.08
CA CYS A 38 -10.66 -5.70 9.48
C CYS A 38 -9.93 -4.44 9.94
N ALA A 39 -9.01 -3.91 9.13
CA ALA A 39 -8.29 -2.67 9.48
C ALA A 39 -9.21 -1.46 9.60
N ARG A 40 -10.17 -1.33 8.69
CA ARG A 40 -11.17 -0.25 8.73
C ARG A 40 -12.12 -0.39 9.91
N LEU A 41 -12.57 -1.61 10.20
CA LEU A 41 -13.43 -1.91 11.33
C LEU A 41 -12.70 -1.64 12.65
N ALA A 42 -11.46 -2.09 12.79
CA ALA A 42 -10.64 -1.81 13.97
C ALA A 42 -10.48 -0.29 14.18
N GLN A 43 -10.18 0.46 13.12
CA GLN A 43 -10.07 1.91 13.23
C GLN A 43 -11.40 2.59 13.61
N ALA A 44 -12.53 2.11 13.07
CA ALA A 44 -13.86 2.60 13.43
C ALA A 44 -14.23 2.28 14.88
N LEU A 45 -13.98 1.05 15.34
CA LEU A 45 -14.29 0.60 16.70
C LEU A 45 -13.41 1.28 17.75
N LEU A 46 -12.14 1.50 17.44
CA LEU A 46 -11.22 2.14 18.37
C LEU A 46 -11.41 3.67 18.43
N ALA A 47 -12.26 4.26 17.57
CA ALA A 47 -12.47 5.71 17.44
C ALA A 47 -11.16 6.53 17.45
N GLN A 48 -10.06 5.93 16.97
CA GLN A 48 -8.72 6.49 17.09
C GLN A 48 -8.53 7.61 16.06
N SER A 49 -8.52 8.85 16.54
CA SER A 49 -7.95 10.00 15.85
C SER A 49 -6.42 9.97 15.93
N MET A 50 -5.80 8.90 15.40
CA MET A 50 -4.35 8.91 15.21
C MET A 50 -4.00 10.00 14.19
N PRO A 51 -3.00 10.85 14.48
CA PRO A 51 -2.53 11.86 13.52
C PRO A 51 -2.17 11.18 12.21
N ALA A 52 -2.65 11.71 11.09
CA ALA A 52 -2.45 11.12 9.77
C ALA A 52 -0.95 10.94 9.47
N LEU A 53 -0.10 11.86 9.95
CA LEU A 53 1.36 11.75 9.85
C LEU A 53 1.95 10.50 10.54
N ARG A 54 1.46 10.15 11.74
CA ARG A 54 1.90 8.94 12.47
C ARG A 54 1.36 7.69 11.79
N LEU A 55 0.11 7.72 11.37
CA LEU A 55 -0.50 6.61 10.62
C LEU A 55 0.23 6.32 9.32
N ASN A 56 0.73 7.36 8.62
CA ASN A 56 1.53 7.20 7.40
C ASN A 56 2.82 6.39 7.63
N VAL A 57 3.53 6.64 8.74
CA VAL A 57 4.75 5.87 9.08
C VAL A 57 4.39 4.42 9.40
N TRP A 58 3.33 4.18 10.15
CA TRP A 58 2.86 2.82 10.46
C TRP A 58 2.48 2.03 9.21
N VAL A 59 1.73 2.65 8.29
CA VAL A 59 1.34 2.02 7.03
C VAL A 59 2.56 1.72 6.16
N ALA A 60 3.52 2.65 6.07
CA ALA A 60 4.72 2.45 5.27
C ALA A 60 5.61 1.33 5.84
N ALA A 61 5.83 1.32 7.17
CA ALA A 61 6.56 0.26 7.85
C ALA A 61 5.87 -1.10 7.70
N GLY A 62 4.54 -1.14 7.88
CA GLY A 62 3.75 -2.35 7.68
C GLY A 62 3.82 -2.87 6.25
N MET A 63 3.82 -2.01 5.23
CA MET A 63 4.00 -2.43 3.84
C MET A 63 5.36 -3.08 3.59
N VAL A 64 6.45 -2.49 4.10
CA VAL A 64 7.79 -3.09 3.99
C VAL A 64 7.79 -4.50 4.61
N LEU A 65 7.26 -4.64 5.82
CA LEU A 65 7.15 -5.93 6.50
C LEU A 65 6.33 -6.94 5.68
N CYS A 66 5.19 -6.53 5.14
CA CYS A 66 4.35 -7.40 4.31
C CYS A 66 5.12 -7.90 3.08
N PHE A 67 5.82 -7.03 2.35
CA PHE A 67 6.58 -7.47 1.17
C PHE A 67 7.79 -8.33 1.52
N THR A 68 8.46 -8.09 2.65
CA THR A 68 9.51 -9.00 3.13
C THR A 68 8.95 -10.38 3.44
N LEU A 69 7.76 -10.48 4.05
CA LEU A 69 7.07 -11.75 4.28
C LEU A 69 6.67 -12.42 2.95
N GLY A 70 6.21 -11.64 1.96
CA GLY A 70 5.92 -12.13 0.62
C GLY A 70 7.14 -12.75 -0.07
N LEU A 71 8.32 -12.14 0.08
CA LEU A 71 9.58 -12.69 -0.44
C LEU A 71 10.00 -13.97 0.28
N LEU A 72 9.78 -14.06 1.59
CA LEU A 72 10.08 -15.24 2.41
C LEU A 72 9.06 -16.37 2.22
N SER A 73 7.92 -16.08 1.58
CA SER A 73 6.81 -17.02 1.42
C SER A 73 7.04 -18.12 0.38
N GLN A 74 8.19 -18.17 -0.31
CA GLN A 74 8.49 -19.14 -1.37
C GLN A 74 8.32 -20.59 -0.83
N GLY A 75 7.16 -21.20 -1.09
CA GLY A 75 6.79 -22.54 -0.62
C GLY A 75 6.08 -22.63 0.74
N HIS A 76 5.83 -21.52 1.44
CA HIS A 76 5.14 -21.50 2.74
C HIS A 76 3.79 -20.78 2.67
N THR A 77 2.70 -21.54 2.57
CA THR A 77 1.33 -21.02 2.48
C THR A 77 0.94 -20.10 3.64
N LEU A 78 1.43 -20.39 4.86
CA LEU A 78 1.15 -19.55 6.03
C LEU A 78 1.71 -18.13 5.87
N LEU A 79 2.93 -17.99 5.36
CA LEU A 79 3.55 -16.69 5.12
C LEU A 79 2.81 -15.93 4.02
N ALA A 80 2.33 -16.62 2.98
CA ALA A 80 1.52 -16.01 1.93
C ALA A 80 0.21 -15.45 2.49
N CYS A 81 -0.46 -16.21 3.37
CA CYS A 81 -1.68 -15.76 4.04
C CYS A 81 -1.43 -14.52 4.91
N MET A 82 -0.36 -14.53 5.70
CA MET A 82 0.04 -13.37 6.52
C MET A 82 0.36 -12.15 5.65
N PHE A 83 1.08 -12.35 4.54
CA PHE A 83 1.35 -11.31 3.57
C PHE A 83 0.06 -10.72 2.98
N LEU A 84 -0.83 -11.56 2.45
CA LEU A 84 -2.09 -11.13 1.83
C LEU A 84 -2.97 -10.35 2.81
N PHE A 85 -3.15 -10.89 4.01
CA PHE A 85 -3.94 -10.27 5.06
C PHE A 85 -3.32 -8.94 5.52
N GLY A 86 -2.03 -8.93 5.84
CA GLY A 86 -1.31 -7.75 6.30
C GLY A 86 -1.27 -6.66 5.23
N TYR A 87 -1.00 -7.03 3.98
CA TYR A 87 -1.03 -6.12 2.84
C TYR A 87 -2.42 -5.50 2.66
N GLY A 88 -3.48 -6.29 2.86
CA GLY A 88 -4.86 -5.82 2.87
C GLY A 88 -5.15 -4.81 3.96
N ALA A 89 -4.74 -5.13 5.18
CA ALA A 89 -4.87 -4.23 6.31
C ALA A 89 -4.18 -2.89 6.04
N MET A 90 -2.93 -2.91 5.56
CA MET A 90 -2.18 -1.70 5.25
C MET A 90 -2.80 -0.90 4.10
N ASN A 91 -3.33 -1.55 3.06
CA ASN A 91 -4.08 -0.87 2.01
C ASN A 91 -5.37 -0.20 2.53
N GLY A 92 -6.08 -0.87 3.44
CA GLY A 92 -7.25 -0.32 4.11
C GLY A 92 -6.94 0.97 4.84
N LEU A 93 -5.91 0.95 5.68
CA LEU A 93 -5.42 2.12 6.41
C LEU A 93 -4.91 3.21 5.46
N ALA A 94 -4.20 2.85 4.39
CA ALA A 94 -3.73 3.82 3.38
C ALA A 94 -4.87 4.57 2.69
N THR A 95 -6.06 3.96 2.59
CA THR A 95 -7.24 4.61 2.02
C THR A 95 -7.80 5.67 2.97
N LEU A 96 -7.87 5.37 4.26
CA LEU A 96 -8.27 6.32 5.30
C LEU A 96 -7.25 7.45 5.44
N LEU A 97 -5.97 7.10 5.33
CA LEU A 97 -4.89 8.09 5.30
C LEU A 97 -5.02 9.04 4.11
N ARG A 98 -5.34 8.55 2.90
CA ARG A 98 -5.61 9.40 1.74
C ARG A 98 -6.78 10.36 1.98
N ALA A 99 -7.81 9.91 2.69
CA ALA A 99 -8.95 10.73 3.05
C ALA A 99 -8.57 11.82 4.07
N ASN A 100 -7.78 11.48 5.10
CA ASN A 100 -7.55 12.36 6.25
C ASN A 100 -6.29 13.24 6.13
N LEU A 101 -5.23 12.77 5.47
CA LEU A 101 -3.95 13.48 5.36
C LEU A 101 -4.07 14.88 4.74
N PRO A 102 -4.88 15.12 3.69
CA PRO A 102 -5.03 16.45 3.12
C PRO A 102 -5.72 17.44 4.06
N PHE A 103 -6.60 16.98 4.95
CA PHE A 103 -7.26 17.82 5.95
C PHE A 103 -6.29 18.31 7.04
N GLU A 104 -5.30 17.49 7.41
CA GLU A 104 -4.25 17.91 8.34
C GLU A 104 -3.25 18.89 7.69
N LEU A 105 -3.02 18.79 6.38
CA LEU A 105 -1.96 19.53 5.69
C LEU A 105 -2.43 20.86 5.07
N PHE A 106 -3.72 21.03 4.75
CA PHE A 106 -4.22 22.18 3.98
C PHE A 106 -5.44 22.85 4.64
N ALA A 107 -5.46 24.19 4.61
CA ALA A 107 -6.60 24.98 5.08
C ALA A 107 -7.85 24.79 4.19
N HIS A 108 -9.03 24.79 4.81
CA HIS A 108 -10.33 24.42 4.19
C HIS A 108 -10.68 25.18 2.90
N SER A 109 -10.21 26.43 2.72
CA SER A 109 -10.62 27.30 1.60
C SER A 109 -10.04 26.94 0.22
N HIS A 110 -8.93 26.19 0.17
CA HIS A 110 -8.28 25.78 -1.09
C HIS A 110 -8.27 24.26 -1.31
N TYR A 111 -8.93 23.52 -0.41
CA TYR A 111 -8.91 22.06 -0.31
C TYR A 111 -9.29 21.33 -1.61
N VAL A 112 -10.47 21.63 -2.15
CA VAL A 112 -11.03 20.89 -3.31
C VAL A 112 -10.15 21.07 -4.54
N HIS A 113 -9.61 22.27 -4.74
CA HIS A 113 -8.84 22.59 -5.93
C HIS A 113 -7.42 21.99 -5.90
N LEU A 114 -6.73 22.05 -4.75
CA LEU A 114 -5.42 21.39 -4.58
C LEU A 114 -5.54 19.87 -4.61
N GLN A 115 -6.59 19.32 -4.00
CA GLN A 115 -6.78 17.88 -3.97
C GLN A 115 -7.03 17.30 -5.37
N GLY A 116 -7.86 17.93 -6.20
CA GLY A 116 -8.04 17.53 -7.60
C GLY A 116 -6.73 17.59 -8.41
N ARG A 117 -5.92 18.63 -8.18
CA ARG A 117 -4.63 18.81 -8.87
C ARG A 117 -3.56 17.81 -8.44
N LEU A 118 -3.63 17.28 -7.22
CA LEU A 118 -2.75 16.22 -6.72
C LEU A 118 -3.25 14.82 -7.10
N LEU A 119 -4.56 14.63 -7.23
CA LEU A 119 -5.18 13.37 -7.64
C LEU A 119 -4.94 13.07 -9.12
N ALA A 120 -5.05 14.06 -10.01
CA ALA A 120 -4.84 13.88 -11.44
C ALA A 120 -3.49 13.21 -11.81
N PRO A 121 -2.32 13.70 -11.36
CA PRO A 121 -1.05 13.03 -11.63
C PRO A 121 -0.94 11.67 -10.94
N ALA A 122 -1.56 11.50 -9.75
CA ALA A 122 -1.59 10.22 -9.07
C ALA A 122 -2.37 9.16 -9.87
N PHE A 123 -3.49 9.53 -10.50
CA PHE A 123 -4.24 8.63 -11.37
C PHE A 123 -3.48 8.27 -12.63
N LEU A 124 -2.79 9.22 -13.26
CA LEU A 124 -1.93 8.94 -14.43
C LEU A 124 -0.81 7.95 -14.07
N LEU A 125 -0.14 8.16 -12.92
CA LEU A 125 0.84 7.23 -12.38
C LEU A 125 0.22 5.84 -12.15
N SER A 126 -0.91 5.77 -11.45
CA SER A 126 -1.61 4.50 -11.19
C SER A 126 -2.08 3.79 -12.46
N ALA A 127 -2.46 4.52 -13.51
CA ALA A 127 -2.84 3.94 -14.80
C ALA A 127 -1.65 3.29 -15.52
N GLY A 128 -0.45 3.86 -15.36
CA GLY A 128 0.80 3.26 -15.88
C GLY A 128 1.31 2.08 -15.05
N ALA A 129 0.82 1.89 -13.82
CA ALA A 129 1.34 0.89 -12.90
C ALA A 129 1.20 -0.56 -13.41
N PRO A 130 0.05 -1.01 -13.93
CA PRO A 130 -0.09 -2.36 -14.44
C PRO A 130 0.86 -2.66 -15.60
N TRP A 131 1.08 -1.69 -16.50
CA TRP A 131 1.99 -1.87 -17.62
C TRP A 131 3.44 -2.02 -17.17
N PHE A 132 3.88 -1.18 -16.23
CA PHE A 132 5.23 -1.27 -15.65
C PHE A 132 5.44 -2.59 -14.88
N PHE A 133 4.45 -3.00 -14.08
CA PHE A 133 4.49 -4.28 -13.36
C PHE A 133 4.51 -5.47 -14.33
N ALA A 134 3.76 -5.41 -15.42
CA ALA A 134 3.76 -6.47 -16.44
C ALA A 134 5.15 -6.63 -17.07
N TRP A 135 5.80 -5.52 -17.45
CA TRP A 135 7.15 -5.54 -18.00
C TRP A 135 8.18 -6.16 -17.03
N VAL A 136 8.13 -5.80 -15.75
CA VAL A 136 9.00 -6.41 -14.73
C VAL A 136 8.71 -7.89 -14.53
N ARG A 137 7.42 -8.29 -14.59
CA ARG A 137 7.02 -9.70 -14.50
C ARG A 137 7.58 -10.51 -15.67
N GLU A 138 7.53 -9.99 -16.88
CA GLU A 138 8.07 -10.68 -18.06
C GLU A 138 9.58 -10.90 -17.95
N ALA A 139 10.31 -9.93 -17.40
CA ALA A 139 11.76 -10.03 -17.24
C ALA A 139 12.19 -10.95 -16.08
N GLN A 140 11.48 -10.93 -14.94
CA GLN A 140 11.97 -11.49 -13.67
C GLN A 140 10.93 -12.36 -12.92
N GLY A 141 9.77 -12.62 -13.51
CA GLY A 141 8.72 -13.45 -12.92
C GLY A 141 8.07 -12.85 -11.67
N GLY A 142 7.48 -13.71 -10.83
CA GLY A 142 6.78 -13.31 -9.61
C GLY A 142 7.70 -12.75 -8.51
N SER A 143 8.95 -13.23 -8.42
CA SER A 143 9.95 -12.72 -7.48
C SER A 143 10.37 -11.28 -7.81
N GLY A 144 10.51 -10.94 -9.09
CA GLY A 144 10.78 -9.57 -9.55
C GLY A 144 9.69 -8.58 -9.13
N LEU A 145 8.42 -9.01 -9.15
CA LEU A 145 7.29 -8.20 -8.68
C LEU A 145 7.38 -7.87 -7.18
N LEU A 146 7.76 -8.85 -6.37
CA LEU A 146 7.90 -8.68 -4.93
C LEU A 146 9.10 -7.79 -4.59
N TRP A 147 10.23 -7.96 -5.27
CA TRP A 147 11.40 -7.09 -5.13
C TRP A 147 11.11 -5.65 -5.52
N LEU A 148 10.42 -5.44 -6.65
CA LEU A 148 9.99 -4.11 -7.06
C LEU A 148 9.06 -3.48 -6.00
N SER A 149 8.09 -4.24 -5.52
CA SER A 149 7.14 -3.76 -4.51
C SER A 149 7.82 -3.44 -3.18
N LEU A 150 8.82 -4.22 -2.79
CA LEU A 150 9.66 -3.94 -1.63
C LEU A 150 10.46 -2.64 -1.82
N ALA A 151 11.10 -2.45 -2.98
CA ALA A 151 11.86 -1.24 -3.28
C ALA A 151 10.97 0.02 -3.20
N ILE A 152 9.77 -0.03 -3.78
CA ILE A 152 8.79 1.08 -3.69
C ILE A 152 8.37 1.32 -2.23
N SER A 153 8.20 0.25 -1.45
CA SER A 153 7.84 0.36 -0.03
C SER A 153 8.96 0.96 0.82
N LEU A 154 10.22 0.69 0.48
CA LEU A 154 11.38 1.35 1.10
C LEU A 154 11.40 2.85 0.80
N VAL A 155 11.15 3.25 -0.45
CA VAL A 155 11.01 4.67 -0.79
C VAL A 155 9.86 5.32 -0.02
N LEU A 156 8.73 4.62 0.11
CA LEU A 156 7.57 5.06 0.89
C LEU A 156 7.93 5.33 2.36
N ILE A 157 8.63 4.41 3.02
CA ILE A 157 8.99 4.58 4.44
C ILE A 157 10.00 5.72 4.62
N THR A 158 10.99 5.86 3.74
CA THR A 158 11.96 6.95 3.79
C THR A 158 11.27 8.31 3.67
N VAL A 159 10.35 8.46 2.71
CA VAL A 159 9.57 9.69 2.54
C VAL A 159 8.64 9.92 3.73
N ALA A 160 7.99 8.89 4.25
CA ALA A 160 7.11 9.00 5.41
C ALA A 160 7.87 9.46 6.67
N ILE A 161 9.07 8.94 6.90
CA ILE A 161 9.94 9.35 8.01
C ILE A 161 10.38 10.81 7.82
N ALA A 162 10.85 11.18 6.62
CA ALA A 162 11.26 12.56 6.33
C ALA A 162 10.12 13.57 6.56
N LEU A 163 8.89 13.23 6.16
CA LEU A 163 7.71 14.05 6.42
C LEU A 163 7.36 14.12 7.91
N ASN A 164 7.49 13.02 8.66
CA ASN A 164 7.23 13.02 10.10
C ASN A 164 8.24 13.89 10.86
N LEU A 165 9.52 13.82 10.49
CA LEU A 165 10.57 14.65 11.07
C LEU A 165 10.33 16.15 10.81
N ASN A 166 9.97 16.52 9.57
CA ASN A 166 9.68 17.92 9.23
C ASN A 166 8.35 18.43 9.80
N GLY A 167 7.35 17.56 9.94
CA GLY A 167 6.06 17.91 10.54
C GLY A 167 6.09 18.11 12.05
N ARG A 168 7.08 17.57 12.76
CA ARG A 168 7.34 17.83 14.19
C ARG A 168 8.10 19.15 14.45
N ALA A 169 8.66 19.76 13.40
CA ALA A 169 9.45 20.99 13.49
C ALA A 169 8.61 22.27 13.26
N LYS A 170 7.30 22.13 13.07
CA LYS A 170 6.31 23.21 13.02
C LYS A 170 5.39 23.10 14.23
#